data_AF-A0A4Q5SS34-F1
#
_entry.id   AF-A0A4Q5SS34-F1
#
_cell.length_a   1.000
_cell.length_b   1.000
_cell.length_c   1.000
_cell.angle_alpha   90.00
_cell.angle_beta   90.00
_cell.angle_gamma   90.00
#
_symmetry.space_group_name_H-M   'P 1'
#
loop_
_entity.id
_entity.type
_entity.pdbx_description
1 polymer ?
#
loop_
_entity_poly.entity_id
_entity_poly.type
_entity_poly.pdbx_seq_one_letter_code
_entity_poly.pdbx_strand_id
1 'polypeptide(L)' 'MKDILSGKIKSVAANIRKTREEKNYTQEYLAAKLKISQNAYSKIELGYTKITLERLFQIAEVLEITAIDLIGHNVLEAV' A
#
# COMPACT_ATOMS: atom_id res chain seq x y z
N MET A 1 -3.59 -22.78 4.11
CA MET A 1 -3.99 -21.95 2.94
C MET A 1 -4.47 -20.55 3.36
N LYS A 2 -5.35 -20.42 4.37
CA LYS A 2 -5.74 -19.11 4.96
C LYS A 2 -4.54 -18.30 5.48
N ASP A 3 -3.54 -18.97 6.05
CA ASP A 3 -2.36 -18.30 6.63
C ASP A 3 -1.43 -17.69 5.56
N ILE A 4 -1.29 -18.36 4.41
CA ILE A 4 -0.50 -17.87 3.27
C ILE A 4 -1.14 -16.62 2.67
N LEU A 5 -2.46 -16.63 2.51
CA LEU A 5 -3.21 -15.47 2.01
C LEU A 5 -3.08 -14.27 2.95
N SER A 6 -3.21 -14.49 4.27
CA SER A 6 -3.02 -13.45 5.29
C SER A 6 -1.61 -12.84 5.23
N GLY A 7 -0.58 -13.67 5.06
CA GLY A 7 0.80 -13.22 4.89
C GLY A 7 0.99 -12.35 3.64
N LYS A 8 0.45 -12.76 2.49
CA LYS A 8 0.50 -11.97 1.24
C LYS A 8 -0.18 -10.61 1.40
N ILE A 9 -1.36 -10.55 2.04
CA ILE A 9 -2.07 -9.28 2.29
C ILE A 9 -1.24 -8.34 3.17
N LYS A 10 -0.63 -8.85 4.24
CA LYS A 10 0.26 -8.06 5.09
C LYS A 10 1.48 -7.55 4.32
N SER A 11 2.04 -8.34 3.42
CA SER A 11 3.15 -7.90 2.55
C SER A 11 2.75 -6.71 1.68
N VAL A 12 1.58 -6.75 1.03
CA VAL A 12 1.11 -5.63 0.19
C VAL A 12 0.89 -4.38 1.02
N ALA A 13 0.28 -4.51 2.20
CA ALA A 13 0.09 -3.39 3.12
C ALA A 13 1.43 -2.77 3.57
N ALA A 14 2.44 -3.60 3.83
CA ALA A 14 3.79 -3.15 4.15
C ALA A 14 4.47 -2.44 2.97
N ASN A 15 4.30 -2.94 1.74
CA ASN A 15 4.84 -2.31 0.53
C ASN A 15 4.26 -0.91 0.30
N ILE A 16 2.94 -0.74 0.51
CA ILE A 16 2.27 0.56 0.45
C ILE A 16 2.91 1.54 1.44
N ARG A 17 3.08 1.09 2.69
CA ARG A 17 3.70 1.91 3.74
C ARG A 17 5.14 2.30 3.39
N LYS A 18 5.95 1.33 2.96
CA LYS A 18 7.35 1.55 2.63
C LYS A 18 7.49 2.55 1.48
N THR A 19 6.74 2.35 0.39
CA THR A 19 6.75 3.27 -0.76
C THR A 19 6.33 4.69 -0.35
N ARG A 20 5.31 4.81 0.52
CA ARG A 20 4.89 6.11 1.06
C ARG A 20 6.02 6.81 1.82
N GLU A 21 6.70 6.07 2.70
CA GLU A 21 7.80 6.60 3.52
C GLU A 21 9.01 7.00 2.66
N GLU A 22 9.37 6.21 1.64
CA GLU A 22 10.41 6.53 0.66
C GLU A 22 10.12 7.84 -0.10
N LYS A 23 8.84 8.13 -0.34
CA LYS A 23 8.38 9.39 -0.96
C LYS A 23 8.20 10.54 0.02
N ASN A 24 8.48 10.33 1.31
CA ASN A 24 8.27 11.31 2.38
C ASN A 24 6.82 11.82 2.47
N TYR A 25 5.85 10.99 2.10
CA TYR A 25 4.44 11.34 2.17
C TYR A 25 3.86 11.02 3.55
N THR A 26 3.04 11.94 4.09
CA THR A 26 2.31 11.68 5.32
C THR A 26 1.08 10.81 5.06
N GLN A 27 0.56 10.16 6.10
CA GLN A 27 -0.69 9.39 5.98
C GLN A 27 -1.88 10.31 5.66
N GLU A 28 -1.87 11.53 6.20
CA GLU A 28 -2.85 12.57 5.91
C GLU A 28 -2.84 12.97 4.43
N TYR A 29 -1.65 13.08 3.82
CA TYR A 29 -1.52 13.42 2.40
C TYR A 29 -2.16 12.34 1.51
N LEU A 30 -1.84 11.06 1.73
CA LEU A 30 -2.46 9.96 0.98
C LEU A 30 -3.97 9.90 1.23
N ALA A 31 -4.40 10.02 2.49
CA ALA A 31 -5.81 9.98 2.84
C ALA A 31 -6.61 11.09 2.14
N ALA A 32 -6.06 12.31 2.08
CA ALA A 32 -6.66 13.43 1.37
C ALA A 32 -6.79 13.15 -0.14
N LYS A 33 -5.74 12.63 -0.78
CA LYS A 33 -5.76 12.28 -2.22
C LYS A 33 -6.76 11.16 -2.53
N LEU A 34 -6.91 10.21 -1.62
CA LEU A 34 -7.82 9.06 -1.73
C LEU A 34 -9.25 9.36 -1.26
N LYS A 35 -9.50 10.58 -0.76
CA LYS A 35 -10.78 11.03 -0.20
C LYS A 35 -11.30 10.12 0.92
N ILE A 36 -10.41 9.71 1.82
CA ILE A 36 -10.71 8.91 3.01
C ILE A 36 -10.14 9.57 4.27
N SER A 37 -10.54 9.10 5.45
CA SER A 37 -9.92 9.56 6.70
C SER A 37 -8.50 9.01 6.85
N GLN A 38 -7.64 9.75 7.55
CA GLN A 38 -6.29 9.28 7.87
C GLN A 38 -6.32 7.95 8.62
N ASN A 39 -7.27 7.76 9.54
CA ASN A 39 -7.46 6.49 10.24
C ASN A 39 -7.82 5.33 9.28
N ALA A 40 -8.66 5.58 8.27
CA ALA A 40 -8.96 4.57 7.26
C ALA A 40 -7.71 4.18 6.46
N TYR A 41 -6.89 5.16 6.08
CA TYR A 41 -5.61 4.91 5.40
C TYR A 41 -4.61 4.17 6.31
N SER A 42 -4.50 4.53 7.59
CA SER A 42 -3.66 3.81 8.56
C SER A 42 -4.06 2.34 8.69
N LYS A 43 -5.36 2.03 8.72
CA LYS A 43 -5.85 0.63 8.74
C LYS A 43 -5.53 -0.14 7.45
N ILE A 44 -5.35 0.53 6.31
CA ILE A 44 -4.87 -0.09 5.07
C ILE A 44 -3.41 -0.52 5.25
N GLU A 45 -2.54 0.36 5.73
CA GLU A 45 -1.12 0.08 5.96
C GLU A 45 -0.88 -0.99 7.04
N LEU A 46 -1.80 -1.11 8.00
CA LEU A 46 -1.77 -2.14 9.04
C LEU A 46 -2.35 -3.49 8.56
N GLY A 47 -2.94 -3.55 7.37
CA GLY A 47 -3.61 -4.74 6.83
C GLY A 47 -4.91 -5.11 7.56
N TYR A 48 -5.50 -4.18 8.32
CA TYR A 48 -6.76 -4.38 9.04
C TYR A 48 -8.00 -4.20 8.16
N THR A 49 -7.84 -3.54 7.00
CA THR A 49 -8.90 -3.35 6.02
C THR A 49 -8.62 -4.17 4.77
N LYS A 50 -9.65 -4.82 4.23
CA LYS A 50 -9.56 -5.47 2.92
C LYS A 50 -9.40 -4.39 1.84
N ILE A 51 -8.29 -4.45 1.10
CA ILE A 51 -8.03 -3.55 -0.03
C ILE A 51 -8.76 -4.09 -1.25
N THR A 52 -9.60 -3.27 -1.88
CA THR A 52 -10.21 -3.61 -3.17
C THR A 52 -9.21 -3.37 -4.30
N LEU A 53 -9.42 -4.01 -5.45
CA LEU A 53 -8.57 -3.80 -6.62
C LEU A 53 -8.55 -2.33 -7.06
N GLU A 54 -9.72 -1.69 -7.10
CA GLU A 54 -9.84 -0.25 -7.37
C GLU A 54 -8.98 0.59 -6.42
N ARG A 55 -9.05 0.30 -5.12
CA ARG A 55 -8.28 1.05 -4.12
C ARG A 55 -6.78 0.83 -4.29
N LEU A 56 -6.35 -0.38 -4.64
CA LEU A 56 -4.95 -0.68 -4.92
C LEU A 56 -4.43 0.19 -6.08
N PHE A 57 -5.18 0.29 -7.18
CA PHE A 57 -4.80 1.14 -8.32
C PHE A 57 -4.77 2.63 -7.96
N GLN A 58 -5.75 3.12 -7.19
CA GLN A 58 -5.74 4.52 -6.72
C GLN A 58 -4.53 4.81 -5.83
N ILE A 59 -4.17 3.88 -4.93
CA ILE A 59 -2.98 4.03 -4.09
C ILE A 59 -1.71 4.05 -4.94
N ALA A 60 -1.60 3.13 -5.90
CA ALA A 60 -0.47 3.07 -6.83
C ALA A 60 -0.31 4.36 -7.64
N GLU A 61 -1.42 4.93 -8.13
CA GLU A 61 -1.45 6.20 -8.86
C GLU A 61 -0.93 7.37 -8.01
N VAL A 62 -1.40 7.50 -6.75
CA VAL A 62 -0.93 8.58 -5.86
C VAL A 62 0.52 8.37 -5.45
N LEU A 63 0.98 7.12 -5.34
CA LEU A 63 2.38 6.79 -5.09
C LEU A 63 3.23 6.81 -6.37
N GLU A 64 2.65 7.09 -7.53
CA GLU A 64 3.32 7.15 -8.84
C GLU A 64 4.16 5.88 -9.14
N ILE A 65 3.61 4.71 -8.82
CA ILE A 65 4.18 3.40 -9.12
C ILE A 65 3.09 2.48 -9.69
N THR A 66 3.45 1.27 -10.12
CA THR A 66 2.44 0.33 -10.60
C THR A 66 1.81 -0.45 -9.45
N ALA A 67 0.59 -0.95 -9.65
CA ALA A 67 -0.04 -1.86 -8.70
C ALA A 67 0.75 -3.18 -8.56
N ILE A 68 1.54 -3.55 -9.57
CA ILE A 68 2.40 -4.74 -9.56
C ILE A 68 3.53 -4.55 -8.54
N ASP A 69 4.13 -3.36 -8.47
CA ASP A 69 5.17 -3.02 -7.48
C ASP A 69 4.63 -3.08 -6.05
N LEU A 70 3.36 -2.73 -5.84
CA LEU A 70 2.70 -2.90 -4.53
C LEU A 70 2.45 -4.37 -4.19
N ILE A 71 2.12 -5.20 -5.19
CA ILE A 71 1.84 -6.63 -5.00
C ILE A 71 3.12 -7.44 -4.79
N GLY A 72 4.17 -7.12 -5.54
CA GLY A 72 5.43 -7.84 -5.56
C GLY A 72 6.57 -6.96 -5.06
N HIS A 73 7.29 -7.39 -4.03
CA HIS A 73 8.61 -6.83 -3.79
C HIS A 73 9.63 -7.64 -4.57
N ASN A 74 10.09 -7.10 -5.70
CA ASN A 74 11.39 -7.45 -6.24
C ASN A 74 12.43 -6.68 -5.41
N VAL A 75 13.46 -7.36 -4.94
CA VAL A 75 14.69 -6.70 -4.50
C VAL A 75 15.23 -6.06 -5.78
N LEU A 76 15.23 -4.74 -5.88
CA LEU A 76 16.09 -4.12 -6.89
C LEU A 76 17.51 -4.35 -6.37
N GLU A 77 18.17 -5.38 -6.88
CA GLU A 77 19.62 -5.40 -6.91
C GLU A 77 20.02 -4.16 -7.72
N ALA A 78 20.44 -3.13 -7.01
CA ALA A 78 21.22 -2.06 -7.59
C ALA A 78 22.53 -2.71 -8.05
N VAL A 79 22.69 -2.88 -9.36
CA VAL A 79 23.96 -3.19 -10.02
C VAL A 79 24.52 -1.89 -10.59
#